data_AF-A0A348ZL47-F1
#
_entry.id   AF-A0A348ZL47-F1
#
_cell.length_a   1.000
_cell.length_b   1.000
_cell.length_c   1.000
_cell.angle_alpha   90.00
_cell.angle_beta   90.00
_cell.angle_gamma   90.00
#
_symmetry.space_group_name_H-M   'P 1'
#
loop_
_entity.id
_entity.type
_entity.pdbx_description
1 polymer ?
#
loop_
_entity_poly.entity_id
_entity_poly.type
_entity_poly.pdbx_seq_one_letter_code
_entity_poly.pdbx_strand_id
1 'polypeptide(L)' 'KEGSVADITIFDADEEYTVDKNDFESKGKNTPFDGYKLFGKVKYTILDGEIVYND' A
#
# COMPACT_ATOMS: atom_id res chain seq x y z
N LYS A 1 5.13 10.37 -17.20
CA LYS A 1 5.45 11.35 -18.28
C LYS A 1 4.13 11.81 -18.88
N GLU A 2 4.04 13.03 -19.41
CA GLU A 2 2.83 13.43 -20.14
C GLU A 2 2.51 12.42 -21.26
N GLY A 3 1.26 12.00 -21.35
CA GLY A 3 0.80 10.94 -22.26
C GLY A 3 1.06 9.50 -21.79
N SER A 4 1.62 9.29 -20.61
CA SER A 4 1.68 7.94 -19.98
C SER A 4 0.35 7.59 -19.31
N VAL A 5 0.09 6.27 -19.18
CA VAL A 5 -1.00 5.74 -18.35
C VAL A 5 -0.86 6.26 -16.92
N ALA A 6 -1.98 6.64 -16.32
CA ALA A 6 -2.04 7.23 -14.99
C ALA A 6 -1.97 6.15 -13.89
N ASP A 7 -0.84 5.45 -13.85
CA ASP A 7 -0.52 4.47 -12.81
C ASP A 7 0.33 5.16 -11.74
N ILE A 8 -0.27 5.41 -10.57
CA ILE A 8 0.31 6.26 -9.53
C ILE A 8 0.10 5.59 -8.17
N THR A 9 1.18 5.51 -7.38
CA THR A 9 1.12 5.17 -5.95
C THR A 9 1.42 6.41 -5.13
N ILE A 10 0.54 6.73 -4.20
CA ILE A 10 0.71 7.80 -3.21
C ILE A 10 0.93 7.13 -1.86
N PHE A 11 2.02 7.48 -1.18
CA PHE A 11 2.35 6.98 0.14
C PHE A 11 2.81 8.12 1.05
N ASP A 12 2.58 7.97 2.35
CA ASP A 12 3.11 8.86 3.38
C ASP A 12 4.43 8.30 3.89
N ALA A 13 5.53 8.99 3.60
CA ALA A 13 6.89 8.56 3.95
C ALA A 13 7.17 8.60 5.46
N ASP A 14 6.48 9.47 6.20
CA ASP A 14 6.71 9.69 7.64
C ASP A 14 5.78 8.85 8.51
N GLU A 15 4.74 8.24 7.92
CA GLU A 15 3.80 7.39 8.64
C GLU A 15 4.43 6.05 9.05
N GLU A 16 4.54 5.84 10.37
CA GLU A 16 4.84 4.55 10.97
C GLU A 16 3.57 3.70 11.09
N TYR A 17 3.65 2.42 10.71
CA TYR A 17 2.59 1.45 10.97
C TYR A 17 3.17 0.11 11.42
N THR A 18 2.38 -0.64 12.19
CA THR A 18 2.71 -2.02 12.56
C THR A 18 2.03 -2.96 11.58
N VAL A 19 2.80 -3.87 10.98
CA VAL A 19 2.26 -4.90 10.10
C VAL A 19 1.39 -5.85 10.92
N ASP A 20 0.10 -5.95 10.60
CA ASP A 20 -0.78 -7.02 11.07
C ASP A 20 -1.11 -7.92 9.88
N LYS A 21 -0.75 -9.20 9.96
CA LYS A 21 -1.11 -10.17 8.93
C LYS A 21 -2.62 -10.24 8.69
N ASN A 22 -3.45 -9.97 9.71
CA ASN A 22 -4.90 -10.04 9.60
C ASN A 22 -5.44 -9.00 8.60
N ASP A 23 -4.75 -7.88 8.42
CA ASP A 23 -5.10 -6.82 7.48
C ASP A 23 -4.76 -7.15 6.01
N PHE A 24 -4.05 -8.26 5.75
CA PHE A 24 -3.65 -8.58 4.37
C PHE A 24 -4.88 -8.97 3.52
N GLU A 25 -5.06 -8.34 2.37
CA GLU A 25 -6.12 -8.73 1.42
C GLU A 25 -5.95 -10.17 0.88
N SER A 26 -4.72 -10.68 0.87
CA SER A 26 -4.45 -12.04 0.41
C SER A 26 -4.99 -13.10 1.39
N LYS A 27 -5.42 -14.24 0.84
CA LYS A 27 -5.81 -15.42 1.65
C LYS A 27 -4.63 -16.00 2.46
N GLY A 28 -3.40 -15.75 2.04
CA GLY A 28 -2.20 -16.20 2.73
C GLY A 28 -1.83 -15.27 3.88
N LYS A 29 -1.74 -15.81 5.08
CA LYS A 29 -1.38 -15.06 6.30
C LYS A 29 -0.01 -15.44 6.87
N ASN A 30 0.71 -16.33 6.19
CA ASN A 30 2.05 -16.76 6.60
C ASN A 30 3.09 -15.72 6.16
N THR A 31 3.52 -14.88 7.08
CA THR A 31 4.48 -13.81 6.82
C THR A 31 5.45 -13.67 8.00
N PRO A 32 6.76 -13.45 7.76
CA PRO A 32 7.71 -13.14 8.82
C PRO A 32 7.59 -11.70 9.33
N PHE A 33 6.81 -10.85 8.65
CA PHE A 33 6.72 -9.42 8.93
C PHE A 33 5.65 -9.07 9.98
N ASP A 34 4.83 -10.02 10.43
CA ASP A 34 3.79 -9.78 11.44
C ASP A 34 4.39 -9.16 12.71
N GLY A 35 3.85 -8.02 13.15
CA GLY A 35 4.34 -7.23 14.29
C GLY A 35 5.52 -6.28 13.99
N TYR A 36 6.03 -6.22 12.76
CA TYR A 36 7.12 -5.31 12.40
C TYR A 36 6.60 -3.87 12.29
N LYS A 37 7.40 -2.91 12.73
CA LYS A 37 7.15 -1.48 12.50
C LYS A 37 7.86 -1.02 11.24
N LEU A 38 7.11 -0.42 10.32
CA LEU A 38 7.60 0.07 9.03
C LEU A 38 7.18 1.53 8.83
N PHE A 39 7.89 2.23 7.95
CA PHE A 39 7.58 3.59 7.51
C PHE A 39 7.23 3.59 6.02
N GLY A 40 6.47 4.58 5.56
CA GLY A 40 6.10 4.67 4.14
C GLY A 40 4.78 3.96 3.83
N LYS A 41 3.69 4.31 4.51
CA LYS A 41 2.39 3.64 4.29
C LYS A 41 1.73 4.13 3.00
N VAL A 42 1.35 3.20 2.13
CA VAL A 42 0.60 3.51 0.91
C VAL A 42 -0.79 4.01 1.29
N LYS A 43 -1.22 5.13 0.71
CA LYS A 43 -2.54 5.74 0.90
C LYS A 43 -3.46 5.55 -0.27
N TYR A 44 -2.93 5.62 -1.48
CA TYR A 44 -3.70 5.42 -2.70
C TYR A 44 -2.90 4.68 -3.75
N THR A 45 -3.58 3.79 -4.46
CA THR A 45 -3.11 3.28 -5.75
C THR A 45 -4.13 3.64 -6.80
N ILE A 46 -3.66 4.33 -7.84
CA ILE A 46 -4.44 4.73 -9.01
C ILE A 46 -3.92 3.90 -10.18
N LEU A 47 -4.82 3.23 -10.89
CA LEU A 47 -4.53 2.42 -12.06
C LEU A 47 -5.39 2.91 -13.22
N ASP A 48 -4.76 3.27 -14.34
CA ASP A 48 -5.44 3.87 -15.50
C ASP A 48 -6.35 5.06 -15.13
N GLY A 49 -5.95 5.85 -14.12
CA GLY A 49 -6.71 7.00 -13.63
C GLY A 49 -7.83 6.68 -12.63
N GLU A 50 -8.10 5.41 -12.34
CA GLU A 50 -9.09 4.99 -11.34
C GLU A 50 -8.44 4.63 -10.00
N ILE A 51 -9.04 5.06 -8.90
CA ILE A 51 -8.59 4.69 -7.55
C ILE A 51 -8.99 3.23 -7.30
N VAL A 52 -8.01 2.34 -7.28
CA VAL A 52 -8.22 0.89 -7.06
C VAL A 52 -7.91 0.48 -5.62
N TYR A 53 -7.21 1.31 -4.85
CA TYR A 53 -6.91 1.10 -3.44
C TYR A 53 -6.91 2.41 -2.69
N ASN A 54 -7.44 2.38 -1.46
CA ASN A 54 -7.36 3.45 -0.48
C ASN A 54 -7.22 2.82 0.92
N ASP A 55 -6.31 3.38 1.72
CA ASP A 55 -6.09 3.04 3.14
C ASP A 55 -7.02 3.83 4.07
#